data_AF-A0A6P6DPS9-F1
#
_entry.id   AF-A0A6P6DPS9-F1
#
_cell.length_a   1.000
_cell.length_b   1.000
_cell.length_c   1.000
_cell.angle_alpha   90.00
_cell.angle_beta   90.00
_cell.angle_gamma   90.00
#
_symmetry.space_group_name_H-M   'P 1'
#
loop_
_entity.id
_entity.type
_entity.pdbx_description
1 polymer ?
#
loop_
_entity_poly.entity_id
_entity_poly.type
_entity_poly.pdbx_seq_one_letter_code
_entity_poly.pdbx_strand_id
1 'polypeptide(L)'
;MKMVPKMLSPLVKDWAPKAFIISFKLETDPSIIISRARNALEVYQHQVVVANILESIQSFVVIITKDSETKLLLSDEEVEKGMVIEQKIVDNLRSQHTAFICDKN
;
A
#
# COMPACT_ATOMS: atom_id res chain seq x y z
N MET A 1 -7.37 27.35 6.66
CA MET A 1 -7.06 26.18 5.81
C MET A 1 -8.37 25.58 5.32
N LYS A 2 -8.48 25.16 4.06
CA LYS A 2 -9.64 24.42 3.54
C LYS A 2 -9.31 22.93 3.50
N MET A 3 -10.29 22.08 3.78
CA MET A 3 -10.11 20.63 3.63
C MET A 3 -9.85 20.29 2.17
N VAL A 4 -8.85 19.45 1.93
CA VAL A 4 -8.61 18.89 0.59
C VAL A 4 -9.73 17.88 0.28
N PRO A 5 -10.35 17.95 -0.91
CA PRO A 5 -11.34 16.96 -1.32
C PRO A 5 -10.75 15.54 -1.32
N LYS A 6 -11.54 14.55 -0.90
CA LYS A 6 -11.11 13.14 -0.86
C LYS A 6 -11.14 12.52 -2.26
N MET A 7 -10.07 12.70 -3.01
CA MET A 7 -9.98 12.30 -4.42
C MET A 7 -9.99 10.77 -4.65
N LEU A 8 -9.68 9.97 -3.63
CA LEU A 8 -9.69 8.51 -3.76
C LEU A 8 -11.10 7.94 -3.96
N SER A 9 -12.15 8.52 -3.35
CA SER A 9 -13.50 7.98 -3.51
C SER A 9 -14.01 8.08 -4.96
N PRO A 10 -13.91 9.25 -5.65
CA PRO A 10 -14.25 9.34 -7.07
C PRO A 10 -13.38 8.47 -7.97
N LEU A 11 -12.08 8.35 -7.65
CA LEU A 11 -11.16 7.50 -8.42
C LEU A 11 -11.62 6.04 -8.44
N VAL A 12 -11.97 5.50 -7.27
CA VAL A 12 -12.37 4.09 -7.11
C VAL A 12 -13.76 3.83 -7.67
N LYS A 13 -14.71 4.75 -7.52
CA LYS A 13 -16.11 4.51 -7.89
C LYS A 13 -16.44 4.89 -9.33
N ASP A 14 -15.90 6.02 -9.80
CA ASP A 14 -16.40 6.68 -11.00
C ASP A 14 -15.35 6.68 -12.12
N TRP A 15 -14.09 7.01 -11.80
CA TRP A 15 -13.08 7.26 -12.84
C TRP A 15 -12.39 5.98 -13.32
N ALA A 16 -12.08 5.06 -12.41
CA ALA A 16 -11.35 3.84 -12.73
C ALA A 16 -11.85 2.60 -11.94
N PRO A 17 -13.15 2.26 -12.00
CA PRO A 17 -13.74 1.20 -11.16
C PRO A 17 -13.23 -0.21 -11.45
N LYS A 18 -12.58 -0.41 -12.60
CA LYS A 18 -11.98 -1.70 -12.98
C LYS A 18 -10.47 -1.76 -12.72
N ALA A 19 -9.84 -0.66 -12.34
CA ALA A 19 -8.40 -0.63 -12.08
C ALA A 19 -8.05 -1.29 -10.74
N PHE A 20 -6.80 -1.71 -10.62
CA PHE A 20 -6.20 -2.11 -9.36
C PHE A 20 -5.59 -0.88 -8.68
N ILE A 21 -6.25 -0.40 -7.63
CA ILE A 21 -5.94 0.87 -6.97
C ILE A 21 -5.18 0.61 -5.68
N ILE A 22 -4.01 1.23 -5.61
CA ILE A 22 -3.06 1.14 -4.51
C ILE A 22 -2.88 2.55 -3.96
N SER A 23 -2.98 2.71 -2.64
CA SER A 23 -2.66 3.98 -1.98
C SER A 23 -1.45 3.82 -1.06
N PHE A 24 -0.69 4.89 -0.87
CA PHE A 24 0.42 4.93 0.08
C PHE A 24 0.03 5.72 1.31
N LYS A 25 0.41 5.19 2.48
CA LYS A 25 0.15 5.81 3.77
C LYS A 25 1.46 5.98 4.53
N LEU A 26 1.79 7.22 4.84
CA LEU A 26 2.94 7.58 5.65
C LEU A 26 2.46 8.02 7.03
N GLU A 27 3.04 7.45 8.08
CA GLU A 27 2.79 7.82 9.47
C GLU A 27 4.12 7.94 10.22
N THR A 28 4.12 8.54 11.41
CA THR A 28 5.28 8.60 12.30
C THR A 28 5.13 7.68 13.52
N ASP A 29 3.90 7.26 13.84
CA ASP A 29 3.60 6.41 14.99
C ASP A 29 3.23 4.98 14.53
N PRO A 30 4.06 3.97 14.86
CA PRO A 30 3.79 2.57 14.52
C PRO A 30 2.51 2.01 15.13
N SER A 31 2.00 2.59 16.22
CA SER A 31 0.80 2.10 16.91
C SER A 31 -0.48 2.37 16.12
N ILE A 32 -0.48 3.38 15.23
CA ILE A 32 -1.67 3.80 14.48
C ILE A 32 -1.63 3.40 13.00
N ILE A 33 -0.47 3.02 12.47
CA ILE A 33 -0.32 2.86 11.01
C ILE A 33 -1.26 1.80 10.43
N ILE A 34 -1.41 0.66 11.11
CA ILE A 34 -2.28 -0.43 10.66
C ILE A 34 -3.75 0.00 10.72
N SER A 35 -4.19 0.61 11.82
CA SER A 35 -5.58 1.05 11.97
C SER A 35 -5.94 2.14 10.95
N ARG A 36 -5.02 3.06 10.66
CA ARG A 36 -5.17 4.10 9.63
C ARG A 36 -5.26 3.50 8.22
N ALA A 37 -4.43 2.51 7.92
CA ALA A 37 -4.45 1.82 6.63
C ALA A 37 -5.75 1.02 6.44
N ARG A 38 -6.17 0.25 7.44
CA ARG A 38 -7.46 -0.49 7.42
C ARG A 38 -8.65 0.45 7.25
N ASN A 39 -8.66 1.58 7.95
CA ASN A 39 -9.71 2.59 7.76
C ASN A 39 -9.71 3.17 6.34
N ALA A 40 -8.55 3.38 5.71
CA ALA A 40 -8.50 3.85 4.33
C ALA A 40 -9.08 2.81 3.35
N LEU A 41 -8.80 1.53 3.55
CA LEU A 41 -9.42 0.45 2.77
C LEU A 41 -10.94 0.45 2.93
N GLU A 42 -11.44 0.59 4.15
CA GLU A 42 -12.88 0.63 4.44
C GLU A 42 -13.57 1.85 3.83
N VAL A 43 -12.98 3.05 3.94
CA VAL A 43 -13.59 4.29 3.44
C VAL A 43 -13.56 4.37 1.92
N TYR A 44 -12.45 3.99 1.30
CA TYR A 44 -12.23 4.18 -0.13
C TYR A 44 -12.52 2.93 -0.96
N GLN A 45 -12.62 1.74 -0.34
CA GLN A 45 -12.92 0.46 -1.01
C GLN A 45 -11.95 0.12 -2.16
N HIS A 46 -10.68 0.52 -2.02
CA HIS A 46 -9.59 0.16 -2.93
C HIS A 46 -8.87 -1.10 -2.44
N GLN A 47 -7.98 -1.67 -3.26
CA GLN A 47 -7.49 -3.03 -3.05
C GLN A 47 -6.33 -3.12 -2.06
N VAL A 48 -5.42 -2.15 -2.07
CA VAL A 48 -4.18 -2.24 -1.30
C VAL A 48 -3.78 -0.89 -0.70
N VAL A 49 -3.32 -0.90 0.54
CA VAL A 49 -2.59 0.20 1.16
C VAL A 49 -1.15 -0.24 1.42
N VAL A 50 -0.19 0.54 0.93
CA VAL A 50 1.23 0.40 1.25
C VAL A 50 1.57 1.39 2.35
N ALA A 51 1.88 0.89 3.54
CA ALA A 51 2.01 1.70 4.74
C ALA A 51 3.45 1.71 5.27
N ASN A 52 4.05 2.90 5.41
CA ASN A 52 5.42 3.09 5.90
C ASN A 52 5.45 4.02 7.12
N ILE A 53 6.42 3.78 8.00
CA ILE A 53 6.80 4.72 9.05
C ILE A 53 7.93 5.61 8.52
N LEU A 54 7.85 6.92 8.76
CA LEU A 54 8.81 7.89 8.24
C LEU A 54 10.27 7.54 8.59
N GLU A 55 10.52 7.11 9.82
CA GLU A 55 11.85 6.76 10.32
C GLU A 55 12.46 5.54 9.61
N SER A 56 11.63 4.65 9.07
CA SER A 56 12.05 3.40 8.43
C SER A 56 11.60 3.29 6.98
N ILE A 57 11.33 4.42 6.31
CA ILE A 57 10.72 4.47 4.98
C ILE A 57 11.53 3.74 3.89
N GLN A 58 12.85 3.62 4.06
CA GLN A 58 13.75 2.93 3.12
C GLN A 58 13.97 1.45 3.44
N SER A 59 13.58 0.98 4.63
CA SER A 59 13.90 -0.37 5.12
C SER A 59 12.69 -1.20 5.50
N PHE A 60 11.54 -0.58 5.74
CA PHE A 60 10.35 -1.27 6.24
C PHE A 60 9.06 -0.72 5.63
N VAL A 61 8.21 -1.65 5.19
CA VAL A 61 6.87 -1.38 4.68
C VAL A 61 5.92 -2.48 5.09
N VAL A 62 4.66 -2.12 5.34
CA VAL A 62 3.56 -3.07 5.49
C VAL A 62 2.58 -2.90 4.34
N ILE A 63 2.41 -3.96 3.56
CA ILE A 63 1.38 -4.03 2.53
C ILE A 63 0.13 -4.61 3.15
N ILE A 64 -0.98 -3.88 3.08
CA ILE A 64 -2.22 -4.17 3.79
C ILE A 64 -3.34 -4.29 2.76
N THR A 65 -4.05 -5.42 2.79
CA THR A 65 -5.25 -5.67 1.99
C THR A 65 -6.47 -5.76 2.91
N LYS A 66 -7.64 -6.13 2.39
CA LYS A 66 -8.81 -6.41 3.23
C LYS A 66 -8.59 -7.62 4.15
N ASP A 67 -7.83 -8.61 3.71
CA ASP A 67 -7.78 -9.91 4.36
C ASP A 67 -6.37 -10.27 4.88
N SER A 68 -5.34 -9.48 4.52
CA SER A 68 -3.95 -9.81 4.85
C SER A 68 -3.09 -8.58 5.16
N GLU A 69 -1.99 -8.85 5.87
CA GLU A 69 -0.92 -7.90 6.17
C GLU A 69 0.42 -8.57 5.87
N THR A 70 1.21 -7.97 4.99
CA THR A 70 2.51 -8.49 4.57
C THR A 70 3.57 -7.47 4.94
N LYS A 71 4.49 -7.84 5.84
CA LYS A 71 5.63 -7.01 6.22
C LYS A 71 6.78 -7.30 5.27
N LEU A 72 7.33 -6.26 4.65
CA LEU A 72 8.57 -6.35 3.88
C LEU A 72 9.64 -5.57 4.61
N LEU A 73 10.78 -6.24 4.82
CA LEU A 73 11.97 -5.67 5.42
C LEU A 73 13.09 -5.78 4.41
N LEU A 74 13.89 -4.72 4.26
CA LEU A 74 15.15 -4.76 3.54
C LEU A 74 16.25 -5.11 4.54
N SER A 75 16.92 -6.24 4.36
CA SER A 75 18.01 -6.65 5.24
C SER A 75 19.32 -5.93 4.90
N ASP A 76 20.24 -5.86 5.85
CA ASP A 76 21.56 -5.25 5.63
C ASP A 76 22.32 -5.94 4.47
N GLU A 77 22.21 -7.26 4.34
CA GLU A 77 22.78 -8.01 3.22
C GLU A 77 22.17 -7.62 1.86
N GLU A 78 20.88 -7.31 1.81
CA GLU A 78 20.20 -6.83 0.60
C GLU A 78 20.66 -5.40 0.26
N VAL A 79 20.85 -4.55 1.26
CA VAL A 79 21.41 -3.20 1.11
C VAL A 79 22.84 -3.26 0.57
N GLU A 80 23.69 -4.14 1.10
CA GLU A 80 25.06 -4.34 0.63
C GLU A 80 25.11 -4.81 -0.83
N LYS A 81 24.11 -5.55 -1.28
CA LYS A 81 23.93 -5.96 -2.70
C LYS A 81 23.33 -4.84 -3.57
N GLY A 82 23.07 -3.66 -3.03
CA GLY A 82 22.49 -2.52 -3.73
C GLY A 82 20.99 -2.65 -4.01
N MET A 83 20.27 -3.51 -3.28
CA MET A 83 18.82 -3.61 -3.39
C MET A 83 18.14 -2.45 -2.66
N VAL A 84 16.95 -2.07 -3.13
CA VAL A 84 16.11 -1.04 -2.52
C VAL A 84 14.71 -1.59 -2.23
N ILE A 85 14.02 -1.05 -1.23
CA ILE A 85 12.73 -1.58 -0.75
C ILE A 85 11.65 -1.55 -1.85
N GLU A 86 11.72 -0.61 -2.79
CA GLU A 86 10.80 -0.50 -3.92
C GLU A 86 10.80 -1.75 -4.79
N GLN A 87 11.93 -2.45 -4.93
CA GLN A 87 11.98 -3.70 -5.69
C GLN A 87 11.06 -4.75 -5.05
N LYS A 88 11.12 -4.89 -3.71
CA LYS A 88 10.27 -5.82 -2.94
C LYS A 88 8.80 -5.42 -3.01
N ILE A 89 8.52 -4.12 -2.94
CA ILE A 89 7.16 -3.56 -3.07
C ILE A 89 6.59 -3.90 -4.44
N VAL A 90 7.33 -3.61 -5.53
CA VAL A 90 6.88 -3.83 -6.90
C VAL A 90 6.64 -5.32 -7.18
N ASP A 91 7.54 -6.21 -6.73
CA ASP A 91 7.38 -7.65 -6.94
C ASP A 91 6.13 -8.20 -6.25
N ASN A 92 5.85 -7.74 -5.02
CA ASN A 92 4.65 -8.12 -4.28
C ASN A 92 3.38 -7.59 -4.97
N LEU A 93 3.35 -6.30 -5.32
CA LEU A 93 2.19 -5.66 -5.94
C LEU A 93 1.90 -6.20 -7.35
N ARG A 94 2.94 -6.54 -8.13
CA ARG A 94 2.79 -7.20 -9.44
C ARG A 94 2.05 -8.52 -9.30
N SER A 95 2.39 -9.31 -8.27
CA SER A 95 1.79 -10.62 -8.03
C SER A 95 0.31 -10.47 -7.66
N GLN A 96 -0.02 -9.51 -6.79
CA GLN A 96 -1.41 -9.19 -6.44
C GLN A 96 -2.21 -8.64 -7.63
N HIS A 97 -1.60 -7.78 -8.44
CA HIS A 97 -2.24 -7.24 -9.64
C HIS A 97 -2.54 -8.36 -10.66
N THR A 98 -1.61 -9.30 -10.84
CA THR A 98 -1.82 -10.47 -11.71
C THR A 98 -3.00 -11.30 -11.22
N ALA A 99 -3.08 -11.56 -9.91
CA ALA A 99 -4.23 -12.25 -9.32
C ALA A 99 -5.54 -11.48 -9.53
N PHE A 100 -5.53 -10.16 -9.35
CA PHE A 100 -6.70 -9.30 -9.58
C PHE A 100 -7.19 -9.33 -11.03
N ILE A 101 -6.29 -9.41 -12.01
CA ILE A 101 -6.65 -9.58 -13.42
C ILE A 101 -7.29 -10.96 -13.64
N CYS A 102 -6.70 -12.02 -13.08
CA CYS A 102 -7.20 -13.38 -13.25
C CYS A 102 -8.55 -13.62 -12.58
N ASP A 103 -8.81 -13.01 -11.42
CA ASP A 103 -10.05 -13.14 -10.65
C ASP A 103 -11.24 -12.38 -11.30
N LYS A 104 -10.96 -11.48 -12.25
CA LYS A 104 -11.95 -10.70 -12.99
C LYS A 104 -12.30 -11.23 -14.38
N ASN A 105 -11.82 -12.43 -14.72
CA ASN A 105 -12.33 -13.25 -15.83
C ASN A 105 -13.35 -14.27 -15.31
#